data_AF-A0A931TCA7-F1
#
_entry.id   AF-A0A931TCA7-F1
#
_cell.length_a   1.000
_cell.length_b   1.000
_cell.length_c   1.000
_cell.angle_alpha   90.00
_cell.angle_beta   90.00
_cell.angle_gamma   90.00
#
_symmetry.space_group_name_H-M   'P 1'
#
loop_
_entity.id
_entity.type
_entity.pdbx_description
1 polymer ?
#
loop_
_entity_poly.entity_id
_entity_poly.type
_entity_poly.pdbx_seq_one_letter_code
_entity_poly.pdbx_strand_id
1 'polypeptide(L)' 'MAKRAHLPAVDLLAEFERNRAATIAAVEAADEELFSRHIRSAGGVTGPLAAVFHQVAVVHVLGHARDIAGPSRTGAS' A
#
# COMPACT_ATOMS: atom_id res chain seq x y z
N MET A 1 -3.38 -9.61 -14.51
CA MET A 1 -2.01 -9.21 -14.11
C MET A 1 -1.14 -8.68 -15.26
N ALA A 2 -1.68 -8.44 -16.48
CA ALA A 2 -0.85 -8.10 -17.66
C ALA A 2 -0.68 -6.59 -17.97
N LYS A 3 -1.39 -5.68 -17.30
CA LYS A 3 -1.51 -4.28 -17.75
C LYS A 3 -0.18 -3.52 -17.78
N ARG A 4 0.81 -3.95 -16.99
CA ARG A 4 2.07 -3.22 -16.74
C ARG A 4 3.34 -4.06 -16.82
N ALA A 5 3.25 -5.32 -17.25
CA ALA A 5 4.41 -6.21 -17.34
C ALA A 5 5.48 -5.75 -18.33
N HIS A 6 5.13 -4.83 -19.24
CA HIS A 6 6.04 -4.24 -20.23
C HIS A 6 6.81 -3.02 -19.71
N LEU A 7 6.48 -2.50 -18.53
CA LEU A 7 7.16 -1.33 -17.97
C LEU A 7 8.44 -1.75 -17.24
N PRO A 8 9.53 -0.98 -17.37
CA PRO A 8 10.76 -1.25 -16.62
C PRO A 8 10.54 -0.97 -15.13
N ALA A 9 11.29 -1.67 -14.28
CA ALA A 9 11.16 -1.55 -12.83
C ALA A 9 11.38 -0.11 -12.31
N VAL A 10 12.27 0.66 -12.94
CA VAL A 10 12.52 2.07 -12.59
C VAL A 10 11.28 2.95 -12.75
N ASP A 11 10.48 2.73 -13.80
CA ASP A 11 9.26 3.51 -14.03
C ASP A 11 8.18 3.13 -13.03
N LEU A 12 8.09 1.85 -12.68
CA LEU A 12 7.18 1.36 -11.65
C LEU A 12 7.52 1.92 -10.26
N LEU A 13 8.81 2.01 -9.92
CA LEU A 13 9.27 2.60 -8.67
C LEU A 13 8.99 4.10 -8.61
N ALA A 14 9.29 4.83 -9.69
CA ALA A 14 9.00 6.26 -9.77
C ALA A 14 7.49 6.52 -9.69
N GLU A 15 6.66 5.68 -10.29
CA GLU A 15 5.21 5.76 -10.14
C GLU A 15 4.77 5.47 -8.70
N PHE A 16 5.32 4.44 -8.06
CA PHE A 16 5.02 4.12 -6.68
C PHE A 16 5.33 5.29 -5.73
N GLU A 17 6.47 5.94 -5.91
CA GLU A 17 6.88 7.11 -5.12
C GLU A 17 5.90 8.28 -5.30
N ARG A 18 5.51 8.59 -6.54
CA ARG A 18 4.51 9.64 -6.82
C ARG A 18 3.15 9.31 -6.20
N ASN A 19 2.71 8.07 -6.31
CA ASN A 19 1.43 7.62 -5.75
C ASN A 19 1.44 7.68 -4.22
N ARG A 20 2.57 7.32 -3.59
CA ARG A 20 2.75 7.46 -2.14
C ARG A 20 2.64 8.92 -1.71
N ALA A 21 3.37 9.82 -2.36
CA ALA A 21 3.33 11.25 -2.04
C ALA A 21 1.92 11.84 -2.20
N ALA A 22 1.23 11.52 -3.31
CA ALA A 22 -0.14 11.95 -3.54
C ALA A 22 -1.13 11.42 -2.49
N THR A 23 -0.94 10.17 -2.05
CA THR A 23 -1.79 9.57 -0.99
C THR A 23 -1.59 10.28 0.35
N ILE A 24 -0.34 10.58 0.71
CA ILE A 24 -0.03 11.32 1.94
C ILE A 24 -0.69 12.70 1.92
N ALA A 25 -0.49 13.47 0.84
CA ALA A 25 -1.09 14.78 0.69
C ALA A 25 -2.63 14.73 0.76
N ALA A 26 -3.25 13.71 0.17
CA ALA A 26 -4.70 13.53 0.24
C ALA A 26 -5.20 13.21 1.65
N VAL A 27 -4.44 12.43 2.44
CA VAL A 27 -4.76 12.14 3.84
C VAL A 27 -4.59 13.40 4.70
N GLU A 28 -3.52 14.16 4.51
CA GLU A 28 -3.27 15.40 5.25
C GLU A 28 -4.32 16.48 4.99
N ALA A 29 -4.89 16.51 3.78
CA ALA A 29 -5.93 17.47 3.39
C ALA A 29 -7.37 16.98 3.68
N ALA A 30 -7.57 15.75 4.14
CA ALA A 30 -8.90 15.19 4.33
C ALA A 30 -9.53 15.62 5.66
N ASP A 31 -10.84 15.86 5.64
CA ASP A 31 -11.62 16.07 6.86
C ASP A 31 -11.58 14.83 7.77
N GLU A 32 -11.42 15.05 9.07
CA GLU A 32 -11.25 13.96 10.04
C GLU A 32 -12.47 13.01 10.08
N GLU A 33 -13.68 13.55 9.89
CA GLU A 33 -14.91 12.76 9.82
C GLU A 33 -14.87 11.70 8.71
N LEU A 34 -14.15 11.97 7.62
CA LEU A 34 -14.02 11.05 6.50
C LEU A 34 -13.36 9.74 6.93
N PHE A 35 -12.44 9.77 7.89
CA PHE A 35 -11.71 8.59 8.37
C PHE A 35 -12.60 7.57 9.07
N SER A 36 -13.74 8.01 9.60
CA SER A 36 -14.73 7.14 10.26
C SER A 36 -15.69 6.46 9.28
N ARG A 37 -15.77 6.95 8.03
CA ARG A 37 -16.71 6.41 7.02
C ARG A 37 -16.36 4.99 6.64
N HIS A 38 -17.36 4.12 6.65
CA HIS A 38 -17.18 2.73 6.23
C HIS A 38 -17.14 2.62 4.71
N ILE A 39 -16.09 1.97 4.21
CA ILE A 39 -15.89 1.72 2.78
C ILE A 39 -15.47 0.27 2.52
N ARG A 40 -15.48 -0.12 1.25
CA ARG A 40 -14.89 -1.38 0.76
C ARG A 40 -13.84 -1.07 -0.29
N SER A 41 -12.63 -1.57 -0.10
CA SER A 41 -11.54 -1.44 -1.09
C SER A 41 -11.76 -2.36 -2.28
N ALA A 42 -11.10 -2.08 -3.41
CA ALA A 42 -11.11 -2.96 -4.57
C ALA A 42 -10.56 -4.37 -4.27
N GLY A 43 -9.66 -4.49 -3.29
CA GLY A 43 -9.12 -5.76 -2.78
C GLY A 43 -10.02 -6.47 -1.77
N GLY A 44 -11.22 -5.95 -1.48
CA GLY A 44 -12.22 -6.58 -0.62
C GLY A 44 -12.07 -6.29 0.89
N VAL A 45 -11.13 -5.43 1.29
CA VAL A 45 -11.02 -4.97 2.69
C VAL A 45 -12.15 -4.00 3.00
N THR A 46 -12.89 -4.25 4.08
CA THR A 46 -14.03 -3.41 4.51
C THR A 46 -13.79 -2.88 5.92
N GLY A 47 -14.17 -1.62 6.17
CA GLY A 47 -14.08 -0.99 7.48
C GLY A 47 -14.06 0.54 7.40
N PRO A 48 -13.81 1.24 8.52
CA PRO A 48 -13.54 2.68 8.50
C PRO A 48 -12.41 3.02 7.53
N LEU A 49 -12.51 4.15 6.84
CA LEU A 49 -11.52 4.59 5.84
C LEU A 49 -10.09 4.58 6.41
N ALA A 50 -9.88 5.05 7.64
CA ALA A 50 -8.57 4.99 8.29
C ALA A 50 -8.01 3.56 8.40
N ALA A 51 -8.85 2.61 8.83
CA ALA A 51 -8.44 1.20 8.93
C ALA A 51 -8.15 0.59 7.55
N VAL A 52 -8.96 0.94 6.55
CA VAL A 52 -8.75 0.49 5.16
C VAL A 52 -7.45 1.05 4.59
N PHE A 53 -7.14 2.34 4.80
CA PHE A 53 -5.87 2.93 4.40
C PHE A 53 -4.68 2.29 5.11
N HIS A 54 -4.75 2.10 6.43
CA HIS A 54 -3.69 1.43 7.15
C HIS A 54 -3.42 0.01 6.60
N GLN A 55 -4.47 -0.76 6.35
CA GLN A 55 -4.32 -2.13 5.84
C GLN A 55 -3.69 -2.16 4.44
N VAL A 56 -4.10 -1.26 3.53
CA VAL A 56 -3.68 -1.28 2.12
C VAL A 56 -2.35 -0.55 1.90
N ALA A 57 -2.14 0.61 2.51
CA ALA A 57 -0.96 1.44 2.25
C ALA A 57 0.23 1.08 3.16
N VAL A 58 -0.02 0.51 4.34
CA VAL A 58 1.03 0.18 5.31
C VAL A 58 1.23 -1.32 5.40
N VAL A 59 0.23 -2.06 5.90
CA VAL A 59 0.37 -3.50 6.19
C VAL A 59 0.67 -4.30 4.93
N HIS A 60 -0.10 -4.08 3.87
CA HIS A 60 0.08 -4.80 2.60
C HIS A 60 1.44 -4.51 1.94
N VAL A 61 1.87 -3.24 1.89
CA VAL A 61 3.16 -2.85 1.32
C VAL A 61 4.32 -3.42 2.15
N LEU A 62 4.23 -3.39 3.48
CA LEU A 62 5.23 -4.02 4.35
C LEU A 62 5.29 -5.54 4.15
N GLY A 63 4.16 -6.18 3.85
CA GLY A 63 4.12 -7.59 3.45
C GLY A 63 5.02 -7.85 2.24
N HIS A 64 4.82 -7.10 1.15
CA HIS A 64 5.67 -7.21 -0.05
C HIS A 64 7.14 -6.96 0.23
N ALA A 65 7.46 -5.96 1.06
CA ALA A 65 8.85 -5.67 1.42
C ALA A 65 9.53 -6.85 2.14
N ARG A 66 8.78 -7.54 3.03
CA ARG A 66 9.27 -8.75 3.70
C ARG A 66 9.43 -9.91 2.73
N ASP A 67 8.47 -10.11 1.84
CA ASP A 67 8.53 -11.18 0.82
C ASP A 67 9.74 -10.99 -0.11
N ILE A 68 10.05 -9.74 -0.49
CA ILE A 68 11.23 -9.38 -1.28
C ILE A 68 12.53 -9.63 -0.51
N ALA A 69 12.56 -9.27 0.78
CA ALA A 69 13.75 -9.46 1.62
C ALA A 69 14.05 -10.95 1.87
N GLY A 70 13.04 -11.82 1.76
CA GLY A 70 13.14 -13.25 2.01
C GLY A 70 13.27 -13.59 3.51
N PRO A 71 13.27 -14.89 3.88
CA PRO A 71 13.43 -15.29 5.26
C PRO A 71 14.83 -14.90 5.78
N SER A 72 14.89 -14.27 6.95
CA SER A 72 16.14 -14.02 7.66
C SER A 72 16.89 -15.34 7.84
N ARG A 73 18.13 -15.42 7.33
CA ARG A 73 19.04 -16.55 7.59
C ARG A 73 19.54 -16.51 9.03
N THR A 74 18.66 -16.75 9.99
CA THR A 74 19.00 -16.99 11.40
C THR A 74 18.31 -18.29 11.82
N GLY A 75 19.01 -19.40 11.56
CA GLY A 75 18.51 -20.75 11.85
C GLY A 75 19.06 -21.80 10.90
N ALA A 76 20.38 -21.85 10.71
CA ALA A 76 21.01 -23.13 10.39
C ALA A 76 21.30 -23.79 11.75
N SER A 77 20.55 -24.86 12.04
CA SER A 77 20.80 -25.77 13.16
C SER A 77 22.16 -26.45 13.04
#